data_AF-A0A0N8PVZ1-F1
#
_entry.id   AF-A0A0N8PVZ1-F1
#
_cell.length_a   1.000
_cell.length_b   1.000
_cell.length_c   1.000
_cell.angle_alpha   90.00
_cell.angle_beta   90.00
_cell.angle_gamma   90.00
#
_symmetry.space_group_name_H-M   'P 1'
#
loop_
_entity.id
_entity.type
_entity.pdbx_description
1 polymer ?
#
loop_
_entity_poly.entity_id
_entity_poly.type
_entity_poly.pdbx_seq_one_letter_code
_entity_poly.pdbx_strand_id
1 'polypeptide(L)' 'MGLRRILAAVVGTLQAAMGVSAVIFACFLYIDFLNVQSMLNISQKPLSFYLLVLTIFSFLSIISGLFLVFEGLER' A
#
# COMPACT_ATOMS: atom_id res chain seq x y z
N MET A 1 18.25 5.55 -22.02
CA MET A 1 17.14 4.89 -21.30
C MET A 1 15.84 5.46 -21.84
N GLY A 2 14.94 4.63 -22.35
CA GLY A 2 13.67 5.14 -22.89
C GLY A 2 12.83 5.78 -21.78
N LEU A 3 12.20 6.94 -22.05
CA LEU A 3 11.36 7.67 -21.10
C LEU A 3 10.30 6.75 -20.44
N ARG A 4 9.71 5.84 -21.23
CA ARG A 4 8.74 4.84 -20.75
C ARG A 4 9.32 3.92 -19.66
N ARG A 5 10.62 3.59 -19.75
CA ARG A 5 11.29 2.70 -18.81
C ARG A 5 11.51 3.35 -17.45
N ILE A 6 11.93 4.62 -17.46
CA ILE A 6 12.09 5.41 -16.24
C ILE A 6 10.73 5.62 -15.58
N LEU A 7 9.70 5.95 -16.36
CA LEU A 7 8.35 6.11 -15.83
C LEU A 7 7.80 4.82 -15.20
N ALA A 8 7.97 3.67 -15.84
CA ALA A 8 7.55 2.37 -15.29
C ALA A 8 8.25 2.06 -13.95
N ALA A 9 9.57 2.24 -13.89
CA ALA A 9 10.33 2.01 -12.66
C ALA A 9 9.93 2.97 -11.52
N VAL A 10 9.70 4.25 -11.82
CA VAL A 10 9.27 5.26 -10.85
C VAL A 10 7.87 4.95 -10.33
N VAL A 11 6.91 4.70 -11.22
CA VAL A 11 5.53 4.38 -10.84
C VAL A 11 5.48 3.08 -10.04
N GLY A 12 6.23 2.06 -10.45
CA GLY A 12 6.32 0.79 -9.72
C GLY A 12 6.87 0.96 -8.31
N THR A 13 7.92 1.77 -8.16
CA THR A 13 8.53 2.08 -6.86
C THR A 13 7.55 2.82 -5.95
N LEU A 14 6.86 3.83 -6.48
CA LEU A 14 5.83 4.56 -5.72
C LEU A 14 4.68 3.64 -5.32
N GLN A 15 4.26 2.74 -6.20
CA GLN A 15 3.17 1.80 -5.91
C GLN A 15 3.56 0.77 -4.84
N ALA A 16 4.80 0.28 -4.86
CA ALA A 16 5.32 -0.57 -3.81
C ALA A 16 5.39 0.19 -2.47
N ALA A 17 5.88 1.43 -2.47
CA ALA A 17 5.93 2.28 -1.28
C ALA A 17 4.54 2.59 -0.70
N MET A 18 3.54 2.84 -1.56
CA MET A 18 2.14 2.99 -1.16
C MET A 18 1.58 1.72 -0.52
N GLY A 19 1.91 0.55 -1.09
CA GLY A 19 1.50 -0.72 -0.51
C GLY A 19 2.12 -0.97 0.87
N VAL A 20 3.42 -0.73 1.02
CA VAL A 20 4.10 -0.86 2.33
C VAL A 20 3.54 0.11 3.37
N SER A 21 3.30 1.37 3.00
CA SER A 21 2.71 2.35 3.92
C SER A 21 1.28 1.99 4.31
N ALA A 22 0.50 1.41 3.40
CA ALA A 22 -0.84 0.91 3.72
C ALA A 22 -0.80 -0.29 4.70
N VAL A 23 0.19 -1.18 4.62
CA VAL A 23 0.40 -2.24 5.64
C VAL A 23 0.71 -1.62 7.01
N ILE A 24 1.64 -0.67 7.06
CA ILE A 24 2.02 0.01 8.32
C ILE A 24 0.79 0.69 8.93
N PHE A 25 0.00 1.38 8.11
CA PHE A 25 -1.22 2.02 8.55
C PHE A 25 -2.25 1.01 9.06
N ALA A 26 -2.42 -0.13 8.38
CA ALA A 26 -3.29 -1.22 8.86
C ALA A 26 -2.84 -1.75 10.22
N CYS A 27 -1.52 -1.92 10.44
CA CYS A 27 -0.99 -2.29 11.74
C CYS A 27 -1.34 -1.25 12.81
N PHE A 28 -1.14 0.05 12.54
CA PHE A 28 -1.48 1.12 13.48
C PHE A 28 -2.97 1.14 13.80
N LEU A 29 -3.82 0.91 12.81
CA LEU A 29 -5.27 0.81 12.99
C LEU A 29 -5.65 -0.40 13.85
N TYR A 30 -4.98 -1.54 13.67
CA TYR A 30 -5.23 -2.77 14.43
C TYR A 30 -4.87 -2.65 15.90
N ILE A 31 -3.69 -2.09 16.22
CA ILE A 31 -3.25 -1.91 17.62
C ILE A 31 -3.75 -0.59 18.25
N ASP A 32 -4.58 0.17 17.54
CA ASP A 32 -5.05 1.50 17.92
C ASP A 32 -3.90 2.45 18.34
N PHE A 33 -2.78 2.39 17.61
CA PHE A 33 -1.62 3.23 17.88
C PHE A 33 -1.99 4.70 17.70
N LEU A 34 -1.59 5.57 18.64
CA LEU A 34 -1.92 6.99 18.66
C LEU A 34 -3.44 7.29 18.67
N ASN A 35 -4.28 6.35 19.13
CA ASN A 35 -5.73 6.53 19.16
C ASN A 35 -6.31 6.81 17.76
N VAL A 36 -5.69 6.21 16.72
CA VAL A 36 -6.06 6.37 15.31
C VAL A 36 -7.52 5.97 15.05
N GLN A 37 -8.06 4.99 15.77
CA GLN A 37 -9.48 4.62 15.64
C GLN A 37 -10.38 5.79 16.06
N SER A 38 -10.03 6.51 17.13
CA SER A 38 -10.76 7.70 17.57
C SER A 38 -10.57 8.89 16.62
N MET A 39 -9.36 9.11 16.11
CA MET A 39 -9.09 10.19 15.13
C MET A 39 -9.89 10.01 13.84
N LEU A 40 -10.10 8.76 13.41
CA LEU A 40 -10.89 8.42 12.23
C LEU A 40 -12.38 8.21 12.54
N ASN A 41 -12.79 8.37 13.80
CA ASN A 41 -14.14 8.11 14.28
C ASN A 41 -14.67 6.70 13.87
N ILE A 42 -13.79 5.71 13.88
CA ILE A 42 -14.10 4.33 13.50
C ILE A 42 -14.69 3.62 14.72
N SER A 43 -15.95 3.20 14.60
CA SER A 43 -16.53 2.25 15.55
C SER A 43 -15.86 0.89 15.40
N GLN A 44 -15.74 0.11 16.46
CA GLN A 44 -15.09 -1.21 16.43
C GLN A 44 -15.75 -2.21 15.46
N LYS A 45 -17.04 -2.01 15.13
CA LYS A 45 -17.82 -2.91 14.27
C LYS A 45 -17.25 -3.03 12.84
N PRO A 46 -16.93 -1.94 12.12
CA PRO A 46 -16.31 -2.04 10.79
C PRO A 46 -14.78 -2.25 10.80
N LEU A 47 -14.10 -2.32 11.96
CA LEU A 47 -12.63 -2.37 12.02
C LEU A 47 -12.04 -3.51 11.18
N SER A 48 -12.58 -4.72 11.30
CA SER A 48 -12.13 -5.90 10.55
C SER A 48 -12.29 -5.73 9.04
N PHE A 49 -13.33 -5.02 8.59
CA PHE A 49 -13.54 -4.74 7.17
C PHE A 49 -12.50 -3.77 6.64
N TYR A 50 -12.20 -2.69 7.38
CA TYR A 50 -11.14 -1.75 7.00
C TYR A 50 -9.77 -2.44 6.90
N LEU A 51 -9.44 -3.30 7.87
CA LEU A 51 -8.20 -4.06 7.86
C LEU A 51 -8.12 -5.01 6.66
N LEU A 52 -9.22 -5.69 6.33
CA LEU A 52 -9.28 -6.58 5.18
C LEU A 52 -9.08 -5.82 3.87
N VAL A 53 -9.76 -4.69 3.68
CA VAL A 53 -9.61 -3.83 2.49
C VAL A 53 -8.20 -3.29 2.37
N LEU A 54 -7.63 -2.75 3.45
CA LEU A 54 -6.26 -2.25 3.50
C LEU A 54 -5.24 -3.36 3.18
N THR A 55 -5.45 -4.56 3.72
CA THR A 55 -4.56 -5.69 3.47
C THR A 55 -4.59 -6.11 2.01
N ILE A 56 -5.78 -6.30 1.42
CA ILE A 56 -5.92 -6.67 0.01
C ILE A 56 -5.31 -5.57 -0.89
N PHE A 57 -5.63 -4.31 -0.63
CA PHE A 57 -5.07 -3.18 -1.36
C PHE A 57 -3.54 -3.16 -1.29
N SER A 58 -2.98 -3.35 -0.10
CA SER A 58 -1.53 -3.34 0.11
C SER A 58 -0.84 -4.45 -0.68
N PHE A 59 -1.37 -5.68 -0.62
CA PHE A 59 -0.82 -6.81 -1.38
C PHE A 59 -0.87 -6.55 -2.88
N LEU A 60 -2.01 -6.12 -3.41
CA LEU A 60 -2.14 -5.80 -4.84
C LEU A 60 -1.18 -4.67 -5.25
N SER A 61 -1.05 -3.63 -4.43
CA SER A 61 -0.15 -2.50 -4.69
C SER A 61 1.31 -2.94 -4.72
N ILE A 62 1.76 -3.78 -3.76
CA ILE A 62 3.13 -4.29 -3.74
C ILE A 62 3.41 -5.17 -4.96
N ILE A 63 2.52 -6.12 -5.27
CA ILE A 63 2.70 -7.03 -6.41
C ILE A 63 2.77 -6.25 -7.73
N SER A 64 1.83 -5.34 -7.97
CA SER A 64 1.83 -4.51 -9.18
C SER A 64 3.03 -3.57 -9.23
N GLY A 65 3.43 -3.00 -8.09
CA GLY A 65 4.61 -2.14 -8.01
C GLY A 65 5.89 -2.87 -8.36
N LEU A 66 6.08 -4.07 -7.80
CA LEU A 66 7.21 -4.94 -8.14
C LEU A 66 7.21 -5.32 -9.62
N PHE A 67 6.05 -5.70 -10.18
CA PHE A 67 5.94 -6.04 -11.60
C PHE A 67 6.36 -4.88 -12.51
N LEU A 68 5.94 -3.65 -12.22
CA LEU A 68 6.35 -2.46 -12.97
C LEU A 68 7.84 -2.15 -12.85
N VAL A 69 8.42 -2.35 -11.66
CA VAL A 69 9.87 -2.17 -11.45
C VAL A 69 10.66 -3.19 -12.26
N PHE A 70 10.24 -4.47 -12.25
CA PHE A 70 10.89 -5.53 -13.04
C PHE A 70 10.76 -5.29 -14.54
N GLU A 71 9.58 -4.90 -15.03
CA GLU A 71 9.41 -4.54 -16.45
C GLU A 71 10.29 -3.34 -16.84
N GLY A 72 10.42 -2.35 -15.96
CA GLY A 72 11.32 -1.22 -16.13
C GLY A 72 12.81 -1.58 -16.05
N LEU A 73 13.16 -2.76 -15.53
CA LEU A 73 14.55 -3.21 -15.35
C LEU A 73 14.99 -4.19 -16.45
N GLU A 74 14.11 -5.09 -16.89
CA GLU A 74 14.43 -6.19 -17.83
C GLU A 74 14.33 -5.85 -19.34
N ARG A 75 13.71 -4.73 -19.74
CA ARG A 75 13.62 -4.26 -21.15
C ARG A 75 14.51 -3.05 -21.48
#